data_AF-A0A0L8I1I1-F1
#
_entry.id   AF-A0A0L8I1I1-F1
#
_cell.length_a   1.000
_cell.length_b   1.000
_cell.length_c   1.000
_cell.angle_alpha   90.00
_cell.angle_beta   90.00
_cell.angle_gamma   90.00
#
_symmetry.space_group_name_H-M   'P 1'
#
loop_
_entity.id
_entity.type
_entity.pdbx_description
1 polymer ?
#
loop_
_entity_poly.entity_id
_entity_poly.type
_entity_poly.pdbx_seq_one_letter_code
_entity_poly.pdbx_strand_id
1 'polypeptide(L)'
;MSQVTEWTPLTLLHDSYDEKIVLILLNQPITPMIKIFKYLWQKAVLKVFVDGAANEVYNHLSKEDFLPDLITGDFDSIRPEVKEHYRQKVIFFLSSLSM
;
A
#
# COMPACT_ATOMS: atom_id res chain seq x y z
N MET A 1 12.35 -37.80 3.69
CA MET A 1 11.62 -37.25 2.54
C MET A 1 11.55 -35.74 2.76
N SER A 2 12.08 -34.94 1.84
CA SER A 2 11.96 -33.48 1.92
C SER A 2 10.51 -33.08 1.68
N GLN A 3 9.97 -32.20 2.53
CA GLN A 3 8.69 -31.57 2.22
C GLN A 3 8.87 -30.63 1.03
N VAL A 4 8.01 -30.79 0.03
CA VAL A 4 7.92 -29.88 -1.12
C VAL A 4 6.81 -28.90 -0.83
N THR A 5 7.11 -27.60 -0.89
CA THR A 5 6.11 -26.54 -0.81
C THR A 5 5.78 -26.08 -2.22
N GLU A 6 4.52 -26.21 -2.61
CA GLU A 6 4.00 -25.65 -3.85
C GLU A 6 3.45 -24.24 -3.58
N TRP A 7 3.82 -23.29 -4.42
CA TRP A 7 3.38 -21.90 -4.32
C TRP A 7 2.61 -21.54 -5.58
N THR A 8 1.44 -20.92 -5.40
CA THR A 8 0.58 -20.47 -6.48
C THR A 8 0.31 -18.96 -6.35
N PRO A 9 1.31 -18.08 -6.55
CA PRO A 9 1.21 -16.66 -6.17
C PRO A 9 -0.01 -15.94 -6.74
N LEU A 10 -0.46 -16.31 -7.94
CA LEU A 10 -1.60 -15.65 -8.59
C LEU A 10 -2.96 -16.01 -7.95
N THR A 11 -3.05 -17.01 -7.07
CA THR A 11 -4.30 -17.33 -6.38
C THR A 11 -4.79 -16.17 -5.54
N LEU A 12 -3.90 -15.27 -5.09
CA LEU A 12 -4.30 -14.04 -4.39
C LEU A 12 -5.31 -13.18 -5.19
N LEU A 13 -5.28 -13.29 -6.52
CA LEU A 13 -6.17 -12.58 -7.43
C LEU A 13 -7.50 -13.31 -7.67
N HIS A 14 -7.68 -14.51 -7.11
CA HIS A 14 -8.90 -15.29 -7.23
C HIS A 14 -9.84 -14.97 -6.06
N ASP A 15 -11.14 -14.88 -6.33
CA ASP A 15 -12.14 -14.53 -5.31
C ASP A 15 -12.22 -15.55 -4.16
N SER A 16 -11.85 -16.81 -4.42
CA SER A 16 -11.82 -17.87 -3.43
C SER A 16 -10.62 -17.81 -2.46
N TYR A 17 -9.69 -16.87 -2.65
CA TYR A 17 -8.54 -16.73 -1.77
C TYR A 17 -8.90 -15.97 -0.50
N ASP A 18 -8.82 -16.67 0.63
CA ASP A 18 -9.27 -16.22 1.97
C ASP A 18 -8.11 -15.99 2.96
N GLU A 19 -6.87 -16.12 2.52
CA GLU A 19 -5.73 -15.84 3.39
C GLU A 19 -5.50 -14.33 3.55
N LYS A 20 -4.94 -13.97 4.70
CA LYS A 20 -4.66 -12.58 5.05
C LYS A 20 -3.48 -12.06 4.25
N ILE A 21 -3.69 -10.98 3.50
CA ILE A 21 -2.64 -10.30 2.76
C ILE A 21 -2.32 -8.93 3.36
N VAL A 22 -1.06 -8.52 3.20
CA VAL A 22 -0.60 -7.15 3.42
C VAL A 22 -0.39 -6.51 2.06
N LEU A 23 -0.96 -5.32 1.85
CA LEU A 23 -0.76 -4.54 0.64
C LEU A 23 0.28 -3.45 0.90
N ILE A 24 1.40 -3.51 0.17
CA ILE A 24 2.45 -2.50 0.22
C ILE A 24 2.48 -1.78 -1.13
N LEU A 25 2.17 -0.48 -1.12
CA LEU A 25 2.26 0.38 -2.29
C LEU A 25 3.62 1.09 -2.29
N LEU A 26 4.35 0.95 -3.39
CA LEU A 26 5.64 1.58 -3.62
C LEU A 26 5.49 2.83 -4.49
N ASN A 27 6.54 3.66 -4.53
CA ASN A 27 6.61 4.87 -5.35
C ASN A 27 6.71 4.53 -6.85
N GLN A 28 5.61 4.08 -7.45
CA GLN A 28 5.48 3.68 -8.86
C GLN A 28 4.14 4.17 -9.41
N PRO A 29 4.04 4.49 -10.72
CA PRO A 29 2.81 4.98 -11.34
C PRO A 29 1.62 4.04 -11.07
N ILE A 30 0.58 4.53 -10.38
CA ILE A 30 -0.55 3.69 -9.98
C ILE A 30 -1.55 3.45 -11.10
N THR A 31 -1.62 4.35 -12.09
CA THR A 31 -2.63 4.38 -13.16
C THR A 31 -2.82 3.04 -13.89
N PRO A 32 -1.75 2.34 -14.33
CA PRO A 32 -1.91 1.04 -15.00
C PRO A 32 -2.46 -0.06 -14.08
N MET A 33 -2.31 0.10 -12.76
CA MET A 33 -2.64 -0.92 -11.76
C MET A 33 -3.90 -0.62 -10.96
N ILE A 34 -4.63 0.48 -11.23
CA ILE A 34 -5.79 0.93 -10.42
C ILE A 34 -6.80 -0.20 -10.17
N LYS A 35 -7.11 -1.02 -11.18
CA LYS A 35 -8.07 -2.12 -11.03
C LYS A 35 -7.60 -3.16 -10.02
N ILE A 36 -6.34 -3.59 -10.13
CA ILE A 36 -5.73 -4.57 -9.24
C ILE A 36 -5.55 -3.97 -7.84
N PHE A 37 -5.09 -2.72 -7.75
CA PHE A 37 -4.97 -2.00 -6.48
C PHE A 37 -6.29 -1.97 -5.72
N LYS A 38 -7.40 -1.58 -6.36
CA LYS A 38 -8.72 -1.53 -5.72
C LYS A 38 -9.19 -2.91 -5.25
N TYR A 39 -8.95 -3.95 -6.05
CA TYR A 39 -9.27 -5.32 -5.69
C TYR A 39 -8.49 -5.78 -4.44
N LEU A 40 -7.16 -5.59 -4.45
CA LEU A 40 -6.30 -5.97 -3.34
C LEU A 40 -6.55 -5.12 -2.09
N TRP A 41 -6.91 -3.86 -2.26
CA TRP A 41 -7.25 -2.95 -1.15
C TRP A 41 -8.39 -3.50 -0.29
N GLN A 42 -9.42 -4.05 -0.92
CA GLN A 42 -10.57 -4.64 -0.23
C GLN A 42 -10.21 -5.93 0.53
N LYS A 43 -9.22 -6.68 0.04
CA LYS A 43 -8.76 -7.93 0.64
C LYS A 43 -7.71 -7.76 1.73
N ALA A 44 -6.94 -6.67 1.67
CA ALA A 44 -5.81 -6.48 2.56
C ALA A 44 -6.24 -6.20 4.00
N VAL A 45 -5.64 -6.92 4.94
CA VAL A 45 -5.83 -6.68 6.38
C VAL A 45 -4.97 -5.52 6.88
N LEU A 46 -3.90 -5.20 6.15
CA LEU A 46 -3.00 -4.09 6.43
C LEU A 46 -2.59 -3.43 5.10
N LYS A 47 -2.68 -2.10 5.02
CA LYS A 47 -2.27 -1.30 3.87
C LYS A 47 -1.16 -0.34 4.25
N VAL A 48 -0.08 -0.38 3.49
CA VAL A 48 1.13 0.41 3.74
C VAL A 48 1.46 1.22 2.50
N PHE A 49 1.64 2.53 2.65
CA PHE A 49 2.25 3.36 1.61
C PHE A 49 3.71 3.62 1.96
N VAL A 50 4.60 3.38 1.00
CA VAL A 50 6.03 3.66 1.14
C VAL A 50 6.35 4.98 0.46
N ASP A 51 6.64 5.97 1.30
CA ASP A 51 7.10 7.30 0.92
C ASP A 51 6.28 7.94 -0.22
N GLY A 52 6.87 8.09 -1.43
CA GLY A 52 6.23 8.72 -2.58
C GLY A 52 4.99 7.99 -3.10
N ALA A 53 4.73 6.75 -2.67
CA ALA A 53 3.49 6.02 -2.97
C ALA A 53 2.23 6.80 -2.58
N ALA A 54 2.28 7.57 -1.49
CA ALA A 54 1.16 8.38 -1.04
C ALA A 54 0.80 9.47 -2.06
N ASN A 55 1.79 9.99 -2.80
CA ASN A 55 1.57 10.98 -3.85
C ASN A 55 0.70 10.42 -4.98
N GLU A 56 0.90 9.15 -5.34
CA GLU A 56 0.19 8.51 -6.45
C GLU A 56 -1.30 8.39 -6.16
N VAL A 57 -1.64 7.96 -4.94
CA VAL A 57 -3.03 7.86 -4.48
C VAL A 57 -3.64 9.26 -4.35
N TYR A 58 -2.87 10.23 -3.83
CA TYR A 58 -3.33 11.60 -3.68
C TYR A 58 -3.72 12.26 -5.02
N ASN A 59 -2.98 11.97 -6.09
CA ASN A 59 -3.19 12.60 -7.40
C ASN A 59 -4.23 11.87 -8.26
N HIS A 60 -4.24 10.53 -8.23
CA HIS A 60 -4.95 9.72 -9.23
C HIS A 60 -6.19 9.00 -8.66
N LEU A 61 -6.38 9.00 -7.34
CA LEU A 61 -7.47 8.29 -6.68
C LEU A 61 -8.19 9.19 -5.67
N SER A 62 -9.31 8.69 -5.14
CA SER A 62 -10.04 9.36 -4.06
C SER A 62 -9.27 9.20 -2.74
N LYS A 63 -8.39 10.15 -2.45
CA LYS A 63 -7.55 10.17 -1.24
C LYS A 63 -8.31 10.05 0.09
N GLU A 64 -9.60 10.38 0.10
CA GLU A 64 -10.47 10.20 1.27
C GLU A 64 -10.95 8.74 1.43
N ASP A 65 -11.07 7.99 0.32
CA ASP A 65 -11.52 6.59 0.32
C ASP A 65 -10.34 5.60 0.52
N PHE A 66 -9.11 6.04 0.30
CA PHE A 66 -7.90 5.22 0.33
C PHE A 66 -6.91 5.69 1.39
N LEU A 67 -7.29 5.53 2.66
CA LEU A 67 -6.44 5.81 3.82
C LEU A 67 -5.65 4.55 4.21
N PRO A 68 -4.30 4.56 4.12
CA PRO A 68 -3.50 3.41 4.54
C PRO A 68 -3.44 3.33 6.08
N ASP A 69 -3.12 2.16 6.59
CA ASP A 69 -2.87 1.98 8.03
C ASP A 69 -1.52 2.59 8.43
N LEU A 70 -0.52 2.47 7.55
CA LEU A 70 0.84 2.95 7.76
C LEU A 70 1.35 3.73 6.55
N ILE A 71 1.99 4.87 6.80
CA ILE A 71 2.88 5.53 5.85
C ILE A 71 4.29 5.50 6.43
N THR A 72 5.25 4.97 5.65
CA THR A 72 6.64 4.80 6.11
C THR A 72 7.67 5.12 5.03
N GLY A 73 8.88 5.50 5.44
CA GLY A 73 10.01 5.78 4.56
C GLY A 73 10.94 6.85 5.14
N ASP A 74 11.96 7.26 4.38
CA ASP A 74 12.82 8.41 4.71
C ASP A 74 12.14 9.76 4.40
N PHE A 75 11.04 9.72 3.63
CA PHE A 75 10.21 10.89 3.29
C PHE A 75 10.91 11.92 2.41
N ASP A 76 11.81 11.46 1.54
CA ASP A 76 12.46 12.31 0.54
C ASP A 76 11.58 12.53 -0.71
N SER A 77 10.65 11.62 -0.99
CA SER A 77 9.81 11.65 -2.19
C SER A 77 8.37 12.09 -1.92
N ILE A 78 7.83 11.88 -0.72
CA ILE A 78 6.48 12.35 -0.36
C ILE A 78 6.41 13.89 -0.32
N ARG A 79 5.43 14.47 -1.01
CA ARG A 79 5.31 15.94 -1.07
C ARG A 79 4.73 16.51 0.25
N PRO A 80 5.11 17.73 0.66
CA PRO A 80 4.67 18.31 1.94
C PRO A 80 3.15 18.37 2.12
N GLU A 81 2.40 18.73 1.09
CA GLU A 81 0.93 18.81 1.15
C GLU A 81 0.26 17.43 1.24
N VAL A 82 0.88 16.42 0.64
CA VAL A 82 0.42 15.02 0.72
C VAL A 82 0.70 14.47 2.11
N LYS A 83 1.90 14.74 2.63
CA LYS A 83 2.30 14.40 4.00
C LYS A 83 1.33 15.00 5.02
N GLU A 84 1.02 16.29 4.89
CA GLU A 84 0.08 16.97 5.78
C GLU A 84 -1.34 16.39 5.67
N HIS A 85 -1.80 16.07 4.46
CA HIS A 85 -3.10 15.44 4.25
C HIS A 85 -3.26 14.13 5.04
N TYR A 86 -2.25 13.26 5.04
CA TYR A 86 -2.33 11.95 5.70
C TYR A 86 -1.92 11.96 7.17
N ARG A 87 -1.20 12.99 7.64
CA ARG A 87 -0.56 13.04 8.97
C ARG A 87 -1.46 12.66 10.15
N GLN A 88 -2.73 13.04 10.09
CA GLN A 88 -3.72 12.79 11.15
C GLN A 88 -4.80 11.78 10.74
N LYS A 89 -4.73 11.26 9.51
CA LYS A 89 -5.73 10.35 8.94
C LYS A 89 -5.30 8.89 8.94
N VAL A 90 -4.02 8.63 9.18
CA VAL A 90 -3.44 7.27 9.20
C VAL A 90 -3.12 6.86 10.63
N ILE A 91 -3.10 5.56 10.88
CA ILE A 91 -2.84 5.02 12.21
C ILE A 91 -1.37 5.24 12.59
N PHE A 92 -0.46 4.96 11.65
CA PHE A 92 0.97 5.11 11.86
C PHE A 92 1.62 5.94 10.74
N PHE A 93 2.45 6.89 11.15
CA PHE A 93 3.26 7.71 10.25
C PHE A 93 4.72 7.66 10.73
N LEU A 94 5.52 6.77 10.14
CA LEU A 94 6.85 6.43 10.63
C LEU A 94 7.94 6.89 9.67
N SER A 95 8.80 7.81 10.11
CA SER A 95 10.01 8.15 9.37
C SER A 95 11.12 7.18 9.77
N SER A 96 11.78 6.53 8.80
CA SER A 96 13.07 5.91 9.08
C SER A 96 14.07 7.04 9.26
N LEU A 97 14.45 7.32 10.51
CA LEU A 97 15.58 8.18 10.81
C LEU A 97 16.82 7.61 10.12
N SER A 98 17.41 8.38 9.20
CA SER A 98 18.82 8.24 8.87
C SER A 98 19.61 8.55 10.15
N MET A 99 20.15 7.50 10.78
CA MET A 99 21.19 7.64 11.81
C MET A 99 22.47 8.21 11.21
#